data_AF-R0IC23-F1
#
_entry.id   AF-R0IC23-F1
#
_cell.length_a   1.000
_cell.length_b   1.000
_cell.length_c   1.000
_cell.angle_alpha   90.00
_cell.angle_beta   90.00
_cell.angle_gamma   90.00
#
_symmetry.space_group_name_H-M   'P 1'
#
loop_
_entity.id
_entity.type
_entity.pdbx_description
1 polymer ?
#
loop_
_entity_poly.entity_id
_entity_poly.type
_entity_poly.pdbx_seq_one_letter_code
_entity_poly.pdbx_strand_id
1 'polypeptide(L)'
;MSRWDSDFEVYEVAKKICNRCKMGMELPPERCFGLIINAGTLREVKAMFEKFTFEKIIQVIRIDLKMPCDKEGCEKRNYVQRMIYKPPTVFTIALEWENNETEGEIFDTTSVLKTEIDINTIYQYKGDSAVTKYRLASMVCSHGNQYNCVAYEKKRWVRHVGSEEEVIGDWDGVLSKFRNLHIRPEILFFENAMQRDQLDQKYLKTK
;
A
#
# COMPACT_ATOMS: atom_id res chain seq x y z
N MET A 1 -8.73 24.42 2.19
CA MET A 1 -8.45 22.98 2.31
C MET A 1 -8.82 22.54 3.71
N SER A 2 -9.57 21.46 3.85
CA SER A 2 -9.85 20.92 5.18
C SER A 2 -8.57 20.29 5.73
N ARG A 3 -8.38 20.27 7.06
CA ARG A 3 -7.15 19.76 7.71
C ARG A 3 -6.86 18.27 7.40
N TRP A 4 -7.88 17.53 6.98
CA TRP A 4 -7.83 16.08 6.74
C TRP A 4 -7.32 15.73 5.33
N ASP A 5 -7.52 16.62 4.36
CA ASP A 5 -7.09 16.38 2.97
C ASP A 5 -5.57 16.18 2.90
N SER A 6 -4.80 16.88 3.75
CA SER A 6 -3.34 16.83 3.74
C SER A 6 -2.73 15.53 4.29
N ASP A 7 -3.47 14.73 5.05
CA ASP A 7 -2.91 13.56 5.72
C ASP A 7 -2.74 12.36 4.78
N PHE A 8 -3.59 12.26 3.76
CA PHE A 8 -3.60 11.19 2.77
C PHE A 8 -3.02 11.61 1.41
N GLU A 9 -2.88 12.92 1.18
CA GLU A 9 -2.41 13.48 -0.09
C GLU A 9 -1.00 13.01 -0.46
N VAL A 10 -0.88 12.45 -1.66
CA VAL A 10 0.39 12.13 -2.31
C VAL A 10 0.48 12.92 -3.60
N TYR A 11 1.57 13.67 -3.77
CA TYR A 11 1.90 14.32 -5.03
C TYR A 11 2.96 13.48 -5.75
N GLU A 12 2.51 12.71 -6.73
CA GLU A 12 3.37 11.80 -7.49
C GLU A 12 3.90 12.47 -8.74
N VAL A 13 5.20 12.35 -8.98
CA VAL A 13 5.85 12.77 -10.22
C VAL A 13 6.29 11.55 -11.01
N ALA A 14 5.77 11.42 -12.23
CA ALA A 14 6.16 10.38 -13.16
C ALA A 14 7.30 10.86 -14.07
N LYS A 15 8.41 10.14 -14.09
CA LYS A 15 9.56 10.38 -14.96
C LYS A 15 9.74 9.23 -15.94
N LYS A 16 9.82 9.54 -17.22
CA LYS A 16 10.16 8.58 -18.26
C LYS A 16 11.52 8.93 -18.85
N ILE A 17 12.38 7.92 -19.02
CA ILE A 17 13.66 8.06 -19.71
C ILE A 17 13.69 7.01 -20.82
N CYS A 18 13.78 7.46 -22.07
CA CYS A 18 13.82 6.56 -23.20
C CYS A 18 15.17 5.85 -23.29
N ASN A 19 15.19 4.53 -23.21
CA ASN A 19 16.45 3.78 -23.28
C ASN A 19 17.09 3.81 -24.68
N ARG A 20 16.31 4.10 -25.73
CA ARG A 20 16.76 4.23 -27.13
C ARG A 20 17.34 5.61 -27.42
N CYS A 21 16.54 6.67 -27.26
CA CYS A 21 16.95 8.04 -27.65
C CYS A 21 17.49 8.88 -26.50
N LYS A 22 17.52 8.34 -25.27
CA LYS A 22 17.97 9.01 -24.03
C LYS A 22 17.17 10.25 -23.61
N MET A 23 16.09 10.58 -24.33
CA MET A 23 15.19 11.67 -23.96
C MET A 23 14.49 11.34 -22.63
N GLY A 24 14.67 12.23 -21.66
CA GLY A 24 13.96 12.20 -20.39
C GLY A 24 12.83 13.23 -20.40
N MET A 25 11.69 12.86 -19.84
CA MET A 25 10.58 13.78 -19.58
C MET A 25 10.05 13.50 -18.18
N GLU A 26 9.90 14.55 -17.39
CA GLU A 26 9.13 14.54 -16.15
C GLU A 26 7.72 15.07 -16.47
N LEU A 27 6.71 14.31 -16.08
CA LEU A 27 5.32 14.73 -16.18
C LEU A 27 4.96 15.61 -14.98
N PRO A 28 3.95 16.48 -15.12
CA PRO A 28 3.45 17.28 -14.00
C PRO A 28 3.06 16.40 -12.80
N PRO A 29 3.24 16.89 -11.56
CA PRO A 29 2.80 16.16 -10.38
C PRO A 29 1.29 15.89 -10.43
N GLU A 30 0.91 14.65 -10.15
CA GLU A 30 -0.48 14.22 -10.01
C GLU A 30 -0.83 14.08 -8.53
N ARG A 31 -2.00 14.56 -8.14
CA ARG A 31 -2.52 14.42 -6.78
C ARG A 31 -3.27 13.09 -6.66
N CYS A 32 -2.86 12.27 -5.71
CA CYS A 32 -3.48 10.98 -5.38
C CYS A 32 -3.72 10.87 -3.86
N PHE A 33 -4.46 9.84 -3.43
CA PHE A 33 -4.77 9.58 -2.01
C PHE A 33 -4.32 8.19 -1.53
N GLY A 34 -3.60 7.45 -2.37
CA GLY A 34 -3.18 6.09 -2.11
C GLY A 34 -2.90 5.33 -3.41
N LEU A 35 -2.63 4.04 -3.26
CA LEU A 35 -2.52 3.10 -4.37
C LEU A 35 -3.80 2.28 -4.51
N ILE A 36 -4.12 1.92 -5.73
CA ILE A 36 -5.13 0.93 -6.06
C ILE A 36 -4.40 -0.23 -6.74
N ILE A 37 -4.59 -1.44 -6.22
CA ILE A 37 -3.88 -2.64 -6.69
C ILE A 37 -4.89 -3.77 -6.82
N ASN A 38 -4.92 -4.42 -7.98
CA ASN A 38 -5.69 -5.65 -8.16
C ASN A 38 -5.10 -6.80 -7.30
N ALA A 39 -5.95 -7.43 -6.50
CA ALA A 39 -5.58 -8.54 -5.62
C ALA A 39 -5.03 -9.74 -6.40
N GLY A 40 -5.57 -10.02 -7.59
CA GLY A 40 -5.08 -11.01 -8.56
C GLY A 40 -3.66 -10.75 -8.99
N THR A 41 -3.39 -9.55 -9.48
CA THR A 41 -2.04 -9.17 -9.90
C THR A 41 -1.05 -9.25 -8.72
N LEU A 42 -1.48 -8.93 -7.49
CA LEU A 42 -0.63 -9.03 -6.31
C LEU A 42 -0.13 -10.47 -6.06
N ARG A 43 -1.05 -11.45 -6.06
CA ARG A 43 -0.70 -12.87 -5.88
C ARG A 43 0.07 -13.45 -7.07
N GLU A 44 -0.28 -13.06 -8.29
CA GLU A 44 0.42 -13.50 -9.51
C GLU A 44 1.88 -13.04 -9.53
N VAL A 45 2.14 -11.77 -9.24
CA VAL A 45 3.51 -11.24 -9.19
C VAL A 45 4.30 -11.87 -8.04
N LYS A 46 3.67 -12.14 -6.90
CA LYS A 46 4.30 -12.89 -5.81
C LYS A 46 4.69 -14.30 -6.25
N ALA A 47 3.82 -15.01 -6.97
CA ALA A 47 4.08 -16.36 -7.46
C ALA A 47 5.21 -16.37 -8.50
N MET A 48 5.26 -15.38 -9.40
CA MET A 48 6.34 -15.23 -10.39
C MET A 48 7.69 -14.87 -9.74
N PHE A 49 7.67 -14.09 -8.66
CA PHE A 49 8.88 -13.58 -8.01
C PHE A 49 8.87 -13.88 -6.50
N GLU A 50 9.01 -15.15 -6.14
CA GLU A 50 8.91 -15.62 -4.75
C GLU A 50 9.82 -14.85 -3.78
N LYS A 51 11.00 -14.42 -4.22
CA LYS A 51 11.98 -13.71 -3.38
C LYS A 51 11.72 -12.20 -3.24
N PHE A 52 10.73 -11.64 -3.94
CA PHE A 52 10.47 -10.21 -3.86
C PHE A 52 9.77 -9.85 -2.55
N THR A 53 10.15 -8.70 -2.01
CA THR A 53 9.45 -8.09 -0.87
C THR A 53 8.10 -7.54 -1.34
N PHE A 54 7.20 -7.29 -0.39
CA PHE A 54 5.90 -6.69 -0.68
C PHE A 54 6.03 -5.36 -1.43
N GLU A 55 6.93 -4.49 -1.00
CA GLU A 55 7.17 -3.21 -1.64
C GLU A 55 7.73 -3.38 -3.05
N LYS A 56 8.59 -4.39 -3.27
CA LYS A 56 9.14 -4.68 -4.59
C LYS A 56 8.07 -5.22 -5.54
N ILE A 57 7.14 -6.05 -5.04
CA ILE A 57 5.98 -6.53 -5.79
C ILE A 57 5.12 -5.34 -6.22
N ILE A 58 4.75 -4.46 -5.28
CA ILE A 58 4.00 -3.23 -5.61
C ILE A 58 4.76 -2.40 -6.65
N GLN A 59 6.07 -2.22 -6.48
CA GLN A 59 6.88 -1.46 -7.43
C GLN A 59 6.82 -2.06 -8.84
N VAL A 60 6.88 -3.39 -8.98
CA VAL A 60 6.79 -4.09 -10.27
C VAL A 60 5.42 -3.90 -10.91
N ILE A 61 4.34 -4.12 -10.15
CA ILE A 61 2.95 -3.92 -10.62
C ILE A 61 2.78 -2.50 -11.20
N ARG A 62 3.38 -1.50 -10.56
CA ARG A 62 3.32 -0.10 -10.99
C ARG A 62 4.23 0.24 -12.16
N ILE A 63 5.30 -0.54 -12.38
CA ILE A 63 6.27 -0.38 -13.48
C ILE A 63 5.71 -0.90 -14.81
N ASP A 64 4.80 -1.87 -14.80
CA ASP A 64 4.23 -2.47 -16.01
C ASP A 64 3.42 -1.50 -16.89
N LEU A 65 3.17 -0.28 -16.40
CA LEU A 65 2.61 0.84 -17.14
C LEU A 65 3.65 1.49 -18.09
N LYS A 66 4.13 0.75 -19.10
CA LYS A 66 5.09 1.28 -20.08
C LYS A 66 4.47 2.40 -20.94
N MET A 67 5.07 3.58 -20.90
CA MET A 67 4.67 4.74 -21.72
C MET A 67 5.48 4.83 -23.03
N PRO A 68 4.86 5.20 -24.16
CA PRO A 68 5.59 5.46 -25.41
C PRO A 68 6.51 6.67 -25.27
N CYS A 69 7.58 6.68 -26.07
CA CYS A 69 8.49 7.82 -26.19
C CYS A 69 7.85 8.91 -27.05
N ASP A 70 7.91 10.18 -26.61
CA ASP A 70 7.32 11.29 -27.38
C ASP A 70 8.17 11.77 -28.56
N LYS A 71 9.38 11.24 -28.72
CA LYS A 71 10.23 11.60 -29.85
C LYS A 71 9.63 10.96 -31.09
N GLU A 72 9.29 11.80 -32.06
CA GLU A 72 8.78 11.37 -33.37
C GLU A 72 9.70 10.29 -33.98
N GLY A 73 9.10 9.21 -34.48
CA GLY A 73 9.80 8.06 -35.04
C GLY A 73 10.48 7.13 -34.03
N CYS A 74 10.42 7.40 -32.72
CA CYS A 74 11.03 6.51 -31.72
C CYS A 74 10.11 5.36 -31.30
N GLU A 75 8.84 5.65 -30.97
CA GLU A 75 7.75 4.72 -30.57
C GLU A 75 8.05 3.71 -29.43
N LYS A 76 9.27 3.74 -28.87
CA LYS A 76 9.72 2.81 -27.86
C LYS A 76 8.92 3.01 -26.58
N ARG A 77 8.35 1.92 -26.04
CA ARG A 77 7.72 1.94 -24.72
C ARG A 77 8.77 1.77 -23.62
N ASN A 78 8.76 2.68 -22.65
CA ASN A 78 9.74 2.74 -21.57
C ASN A 78 9.04 2.67 -20.21
N TYR A 79 9.79 2.17 -19.23
CA TYR A 79 9.35 2.16 -17.85
C TYR A 79 9.23 3.57 -17.30
N VAL A 80 8.28 3.74 -16.40
CA VAL A 80 7.97 5.01 -15.77
C VAL A 80 8.45 4.92 -14.33
N GLN A 81 9.38 5.78 -13.99
CA GLN A 81 9.83 5.95 -12.62
C GLN A 81 8.85 6.87 -11.89
N ARG A 82 8.33 6.41 -10.76
CA ARG A 82 7.35 7.15 -9.95
C ARG A 82 8.05 7.67 -8.70
N MET A 83 8.00 8.98 -8.51
CA MET A 83 8.71 9.70 -7.44
C MET A 83 7.74 10.48 -6.58
N ILE A 84 8.10 10.70 -5.32
CA ILE A 84 7.40 11.61 -4.41
C ILE A 84 8.42 12.45 -3.66
N TYR A 85 8.05 13.68 -3.32
CA TYR A 85 8.91 14.63 -2.57
C TYR A 85 8.45 14.83 -1.14
N LYS A 86 7.15 14.65 -0.89
CA LYS A 86 6.54 14.69 0.44
C LYS A 86 5.76 13.39 0.65
N PRO A 87 6.11 12.57 1.64
CA PRO A 87 5.35 11.38 1.95
C PRO A 87 4.07 11.76 2.74
N PRO A 88 2.96 11.01 2.59
CA PRO A 88 1.72 11.30 3.31
C PRO A 88 1.83 10.91 4.79
N THR A 89 1.03 11.50 5.67
CA THR A 89 0.95 11.07 7.09
C THR A 89 0.42 9.63 7.17
N VAL A 90 -0.63 9.35 6.42
CA VAL A 90 -1.23 8.02 6.28
C VAL A 90 -1.10 7.57 4.83
N PHE A 91 -0.44 6.44 4.62
CA PHE A 91 -0.31 5.82 3.31
C PHE A 91 -1.38 4.74 3.15
N THR A 92 -2.14 4.83 2.05
CA THR A 92 -3.28 3.94 1.81
C THR A 92 -3.04 3.04 0.60
N ILE A 93 -3.40 1.77 0.73
CA ILE A 93 -3.47 0.81 -0.39
C ILE A 93 -4.88 0.23 -0.42
N ALA A 94 -5.61 0.45 -1.50
CA ALA A 94 -6.85 -0.26 -1.80
C ALA A 94 -6.54 -1.50 -2.62
N LEU A 95 -7.13 -2.63 -2.23
CA LEU A 95 -7.08 -3.89 -2.96
C LEU A 95 -8.40 -4.07 -3.70
N GLU A 96 -8.31 -4.21 -5.01
CA GLU A 96 -9.47 -4.51 -5.86
C GLU A 96 -9.61 -6.01 -6.04
N TRP A 97 -10.77 -6.53 -5.64
CA TRP A 97 -11.15 -7.93 -5.77
C TRP A 97 -12.18 -8.04 -6.89
N GLU A 98 -11.76 -8.51 -8.06
CA GLU A 98 -12.58 -8.52 -9.29
C GLU A 98 -13.46 -9.77 -9.42
N ASN A 99 -13.09 -10.86 -8.76
CA ASN A 99 -13.72 -12.15 -8.90
C ASN A 99 -14.29 -12.64 -7.56
N ASN A 100 -15.09 -13.71 -7.61
CA ASN A 100 -15.32 -14.52 -6.42
C ASN A 100 -14.06 -15.35 -6.18
N GLU A 101 -13.05 -14.76 -5.53
CA GLU A 101 -11.83 -15.49 -5.18
C GLU A 101 -12.12 -16.69 -4.28
N THR A 102 -11.41 -17.78 -4.54
CA THR A 102 -11.40 -18.97 -3.70
C THR A 102 -10.69 -18.72 -2.36
N GLU A 103 -10.89 -19.61 -1.38
CA GLU A 103 -10.14 -19.58 -0.11
C GLU A 103 -8.63 -19.50 -0.33
N GLY A 104 -8.12 -20.30 -1.29
CA GLY A 104 -6.71 -20.33 -1.64
C GLY A 104 -6.22 -19.00 -2.19
N GLU A 105 -6.97 -18.35 -3.09
CA GLU A 105 -6.59 -17.07 -3.66
C GLU A 105 -6.62 -15.93 -2.64
N ILE A 106 -7.59 -15.93 -1.71
CA ILE A 106 -7.62 -14.99 -0.59
C ILE A 106 -6.39 -15.21 0.29
N PHE A 107 -6.07 -16.46 0.61
CA PHE A 107 -4.89 -16.80 1.41
C PHE A 107 -3.60 -16.36 0.72
N ASP A 108 -3.42 -16.70 -0.56
CA ASP A 108 -2.25 -16.34 -1.34
C ASP A 108 -2.05 -14.83 -1.38
N THR A 109 -3.14 -14.08 -1.60
CA THR A 109 -3.12 -12.60 -1.61
C THR A 109 -2.77 -12.03 -0.24
N THR A 110 -3.43 -12.49 0.83
CA THR A 110 -3.24 -11.96 2.18
C THR A 110 -1.87 -12.31 2.77
N SER A 111 -1.28 -13.44 2.36
CA SER A 111 0.07 -13.85 2.76
C SER A 111 1.17 -12.91 2.25
N VAL A 112 0.91 -12.15 1.18
CA VAL A 112 1.87 -11.17 0.63
C VAL A 112 1.96 -9.93 1.51
N LEU A 113 0.89 -9.61 2.25
CA LEU A 113 0.77 -8.39 3.02
C LEU A 113 1.80 -8.32 4.15
N LYS A 114 2.19 -7.08 4.49
CA LYS A 114 3.14 -6.79 5.56
C LYS A 114 2.58 -5.75 6.51
N THR A 115 2.98 -5.87 7.76
CA THR A 115 2.64 -4.92 8.83
C THR A 115 3.61 -3.75 8.89
N GLU A 116 4.78 -3.86 8.27
CA GLU A 116 5.74 -2.77 8.12
C GLU A 116 6.17 -2.67 6.66
N ILE A 117 6.28 -1.45 6.15
CA ILE A 117 6.71 -1.18 4.77
C ILE A 117 7.65 0.02 4.71
N ASP A 118 8.47 0.09 3.67
CA ASP A 118 9.21 1.29 3.28
C ASP A 118 8.69 1.87 1.95
N ILE A 119 7.99 3.00 2.02
CA ILE A 119 7.42 3.63 0.82
C ILE A 119 8.49 4.16 -0.13
N ASN A 120 9.76 4.32 0.29
CA ASN A 120 10.88 4.64 -0.62
C ASN A 120 11.18 3.50 -1.60
N THR A 121 10.79 2.27 -1.27
CA THR A 121 10.93 1.14 -2.19
C THR A 121 9.79 1.15 -3.22
N ILE A 122 8.61 1.62 -2.82
CA ILE A 122 7.41 1.72 -3.67
C ILE A 122 7.49 2.94 -4.61
N TYR A 123 7.87 4.08 -4.06
CA TYR A 123 8.10 5.35 -4.74
C TYR A 123 9.56 5.71 -4.60
N GLN A 124 10.23 6.13 -5.66
CA GLN A 124 11.56 6.68 -5.48
C GLN A 124 11.46 8.04 -4.75
N TYR A 125 11.71 8.02 -3.44
CA TYR A 125 11.62 9.22 -2.61
C TYR A 125 12.77 10.18 -2.93
N LYS A 126 12.44 11.46 -3.10
CA LYS A 126 13.40 12.53 -3.48
C LYS A 126 13.42 13.73 -2.54
N GLY A 127 12.67 13.67 -1.44
CA GLY A 127 12.70 14.74 -0.44
C GLY A 127 13.76 14.52 0.64
N ASP A 128 13.81 15.46 1.58
CA ASP A 128 14.85 15.50 2.63
C ASP A 128 14.44 14.78 3.93
N SER A 129 13.20 14.24 4.00
CA SER A 129 12.70 13.56 5.20
C SER A 129 13.31 12.16 5.32
N ALA A 130 13.88 11.83 6.48
CA ALA A 130 14.36 10.47 6.76
C ALA A 130 13.22 9.44 6.96
N VAL A 131 11.96 9.85 6.87
CA VAL A 131 10.83 9.06 7.38
C VAL A 131 9.98 8.47 6.26
N THR A 132 10.39 7.31 5.77
CA THR A 132 9.71 6.54 4.71
C THR A 132 9.17 5.19 5.20
N LYS A 133 9.36 4.87 6.49
CA LYS A 133 8.86 3.65 7.11
C LYS A 133 7.47 3.84 7.69
N TYR A 134 6.58 2.89 7.39
CA TYR A 134 5.20 2.91 7.83
C TYR A 134 4.82 1.59 8.47
N ARG A 135 3.86 1.64 9.40
CA ARG A 135 3.27 0.47 10.06
C ARG A 135 1.79 0.40 9.76
N LEU A 136 1.29 -0.79 9.47
CA LEU A 136 -0.14 -1.04 9.29
C LEU A 136 -0.86 -0.71 10.59
N ALA A 137 -1.79 0.23 10.52
CA ALA A 137 -2.59 0.69 11.64
C ALA A 137 -3.95 0.00 11.65
N SER A 138 -4.60 -0.07 10.49
CA SER A 138 -5.90 -0.71 10.34
C SER A 138 -6.18 -1.14 8.90
N MET A 139 -7.22 -1.94 8.74
CA MET A 139 -7.75 -2.39 7.48
C MET A 139 -9.27 -2.34 7.48
N VAL A 140 -9.87 -1.80 6.42
CA VAL A 140 -11.28 -2.09 6.09
C VAL A 140 -11.30 -3.42 5.36
N CYS A 141 -12.18 -4.32 5.78
CA CYS A 141 -12.29 -5.67 5.25
C CYS A 141 -13.73 -6.01 4.90
N SER A 142 -13.95 -6.80 3.86
CA SER A 142 -15.24 -7.40 3.53
C SER A 142 -15.33 -8.85 4.00
N HIS A 143 -16.54 -9.27 4.38
CA HIS A 143 -16.91 -10.65 4.69
C HIS A 143 -18.32 -10.88 4.15
N GLY A 144 -18.42 -11.54 2.99
CA GLY A 144 -19.67 -11.57 2.23
C GLY A 144 -20.13 -10.14 1.89
N ASN A 145 -21.35 -9.79 2.30
CA ASN A 145 -21.95 -8.47 2.05
C ASN A 145 -21.73 -7.47 3.19
N GLN A 146 -20.93 -7.81 4.20
CA GLN A 146 -20.70 -6.97 5.37
C GLN A 146 -19.27 -6.44 5.40
N TYR A 147 -19.10 -5.22 5.91
CA TYR A 147 -17.80 -4.64 6.18
C TYR A 147 -17.46 -4.74 7.66
N ASN A 148 -16.17 -4.93 7.93
CA ASN A 148 -15.59 -4.94 9.26
C ASN A 148 -14.24 -4.22 9.25
N CYS A 149 -13.76 -3.82 10.41
CA CYS A 149 -12.45 -3.20 10.57
C CYS A 149 -11.52 -4.17 11.31
N VAL A 150 -10.27 -4.29 10.89
CA VAL A 150 -9.21 -4.96 11.66
C VAL A 150 -8.14 -3.93 11.99
N ALA A 151 -7.92 -3.63 13.26
CA ALA A 151 -7.04 -2.57 13.72
C ALA A 151 -6.01 -3.07 14.73
N TYR A 152 -4.81 -2.46 14.72
CA TYR A 152 -3.78 -2.75 15.70
C TYR A 152 -3.87 -1.77 16.86
N GLU A 153 -4.43 -2.25 17.97
CA GLU A 153 -4.77 -1.47 19.15
C GLU A 153 -4.18 -2.11 20.40
N LYS A 154 -3.68 -1.30 21.34
CA LYS A 154 -3.17 -1.80 22.63
C LYS A 154 -2.17 -2.98 22.45
N LYS A 155 -1.33 -2.91 21.41
CA LYS A 155 -0.31 -3.90 21.02
C LYS A 155 -0.85 -5.26 20.52
N ARG A 156 -2.05 -5.30 19.97
CA ARG A 156 -2.67 -6.51 19.41
C ARG A 156 -3.66 -6.17 18.29
N TRP A 157 -3.96 -7.15 17.44
CA TRP A 157 -4.98 -7.02 16.42
C TRP A 157 -6.37 -7.28 16.99
N VAL A 158 -7.30 -6.40 16.67
CA VAL A 158 -8.71 -6.45 17.08
C VAL A 158 -9.57 -6.28 15.83
N ARG A 159 -10.61 -7.10 15.71
CA ARG A 159 -11.61 -7.00 14.66
C ARG A 159 -12.89 -6.40 15.22
N HIS A 160 -13.44 -5.43 14.51
CA HIS A 160 -14.67 -4.72 14.84
C HIS A 160 -15.75 -5.04 13.80
N VAL A 161 -16.87 -5.59 14.24
CA VAL A 161 -18.04 -5.90 13.40
C VAL A 161 -19.26 -5.21 13.99
N GLY A 162 -19.71 -4.11 13.36
CA GLY A 162 -20.75 -3.28 13.96
C GLY A 162 -20.28 -2.72 15.31
N SER A 163 -20.97 -3.07 16.40
CA SER A 163 -20.60 -2.70 17.78
C SER A 163 -19.82 -3.78 18.53
N GLU A 164 -19.52 -4.92 17.90
CA GLU A 164 -18.82 -6.03 18.53
C GLU A 164 -17.31 -5.96 18.28
N GLU A 165 -16.53 -6.23 19.34
CA GLU A 165 -15.08 -6.34 19.28
C GLU A 165 -14.63 -7.80 19.45
N GLU A 166 -13.71 -8.24 18.61
CA GLU A 166 -13.08 -9.55 18.66
C GLU A 166 -11.56 -9.41 18.73
N VAL A 167 -10.94 -9.89 19.82
CA VAL A 167 -9.48 -9.89 19.94
C VAL A 167 -8.90 -11.03 19.10
N ILE A 168 -8.08 -10.70 18.10
CA ILE A 168 -7.39 -11.67 17.24
C ILE A 168 -6.03 -12.06 17.84
N GLY A 169 -5.27 -11.09 18.35
CA GLY A 169 -3.94 -11.32 18.89
C GLY A 169 -2.83 -10.81 17.97
N ASP A 170 -2.07 -11.71 17.35
CA ASP A 170 -0.93 -11.39 16.49
C ASP A 170 -1.28 -11.40 14.99
N TRP A 171 -0.28 -11.13 14.15
CA TRP A 171 -0.47 -11.05 12.71
C TRP A 171 -0.80 -12.41 12.08
N ASP A 172 -0.20 -13.50 12.58
CA ASP A 172 -0.50 -14.85 12.10
C ASP A 172 -1.94 -15.24 12.43
N GLY A 173 -2.46 -14.77 13.57
CA GLY A 173 -3.87 -14.84 13.93
C GLY A 173 -4.77 -14.10 12.92
N VAL A 174 -4.36 -12.91 12.44
CA VAL A 174 -5.10 -12.17 11.41
C VAL A 174 -5.15 -12.95 10.10
N LEU A 175 -4.01 -13.45 9.62
CA LEU A 175 -3.94 -14.24 8.39
C LEU A 175 -4.78 -15.53 8.49
N SER A 176 -4.73 -16.20 9.64
CA SER A 176 -5.54 -17.39 9.92
C SER A 176 -7.04 -17.06 9.92
N LYS A 177 -7.42 -15.92 10.49
CA LYS A 177 -8.82 -15.45 10.51
C LYS A 177 -9.31 -15.14 9.09
N PHE A 178 -8.48 -14.46 8.30
CA PHE A 178 -8.82 -14.11 6.92
C PHE A 178 -9.06 -15.34 6.07
N ARG A 179 -8.20 -16.34 6.19
CA ARG A 179 -8.38 -17.63 5.55
C ARG A 179 -9.68 -18.32 6.00
N ASN A 180 -9.84 -18.55 7.30
CA ASN A 180 -10.94 -19.36 7.84
C ASN A 180 -12.32 -18.74 7.60
N LEU A 181 -12.41 -17.42 7.62
CA LEU A 181 -13.66 -16.69 7.44
C LEU A 181 -13.80 -16.06 6.05
N HIS A 182 -12.89 -16.33 5.11
CA HIS A 182 -12.91 -15.71 3.77
C HIS A 182 -13.03 -14.18 3.83
N ILE A 183 -12.30 -13.55 4.76
CA ILE A 183 -12.28 -12.10 4.92
C ILE A 183 -11.29 -11.54 3.90
N ARG A 184 -11.74 -10.54 3.13
CA ARG A 184 -10.92 -9.85 2.15
C ARG A 184 -10.55 -8.45 2.67
N PRO A 185 -9.25 -8.12 2.84
CA PRO A 185 -8.86 -6.74 3.10
C PRO A 185 -9.11 -5.88 1.86
N GLU A 186 -9.86 -4.82 2.01
CA GLU A 186 -10.27 -3.89 0.93
C GLU A 186 -9.36 -2.66 0.91
N ILE A 187 -9.09 -2.09 2.09
CA ILE A 187 -8.28 -0.87 2.21
C ILE A 187 -7.36 -1.02 3.41
N LEU A 188 -6.06 -0.87 3.18
CA LEU A 188 -5.02 -0.91 4.20
C LEU A 188 -4.56 0.52 4.51
N PHE A 189 -4.51 0.86 5.79
CA PHE A 189 -4.05 2.15 6.29
C PHE A 189 -2.73 1.98 7.03
N PHE A 190 -1.69 2.60 6.51
CA PHE A 190 -0.36 2.59 7.08
C PHE A 190 -0.03 3.96 7.67
N GLU A 191 0.39 4.00 8.92
CA GLU A 191 0.82 5.22 9.59
C GLU A 191 2.34 5.36 9.59
N ASN A 192 2.81 6.60 9.48
CA ASN A 192 4.23 6.90 9.58
C ASN A 192 4.79 6.46 10.96
N ALA A 193 5.82 5.60 10.94
CA ALA A 193 6.30 4.93 12.14
C ALA A 193 6.84 5.90 13.21
N MET A 194 7.52 6.99 12.80
CA MET A 194 8.05 7.96 13.76
C MET A 194 6.96 8.79 14.43
N GLN A 195 5.91 9.16 13.68
CA GLN A 195 4.78 9.89 14.27
C GLN A 195 4.05 9.02 15.30
N ARG A 196 3.89 7.73 15.01
CA ARG A 196 3.30 6.76 15.94
C ARG A 196 4.12 6.63 17.22
N ASP A 197 5.44 6.47 17.09
CA ASP A 197 6.33 6.37 18.26
C ASP A 197 6.30 7.65 19.12
N GLN A 198 6.20 8.83 18.49
CA GLN A 198 6.05 10.10 19.20
C GLN A 198 4.71 10.21 19.95
N LEU A 199 3.62 9.73 19.34
CA LEU A 199 2.31 9.69 19.99
C LEU A 199 2.31 8.74 21.20
N ASP A 200 2.87 7.55 21.05
CA ASP A 200 2.98 6.57 22.13
C ASP A 200 3.80 7.11 23.31
N GLN A 201 4.92 7.79 23.03
CA GLN A 201 5.72 8.45 24.07
C GLN A 201 4.96 9.58 24.78
N LYS A 202 4.11 10.32 24.07
CA LYS A 202 3.27 11.37 24.66
C LYS A 202 2.19 10.76 25.57
N TYR A 203 1.52 9.69 25.13
CA TYR A 203 0.55 8.97 25.96
C TYR A 203 1.17 8.41 27.24
N LEU A 204 2.39 7.88 27.18
CA LEU A 204 3.11 7.38 28.36
C LEU A 204 3.49 8.49 29.36
N LYS A 205 3.70 9.72 28.89
CA LYS A 205 4.03 10.89 29.75
C LYS A 205 2.81 11.57 30.38
N THR A 206 1.60 11.19 29.96
CA THR A 206 0.33 11.79 30.43
C THR A 206 -0.42 10.88 31.41
N LYS A 207 0.17 9.73 31.76
CA LYS A 207 -0.25 8.83 32.83
C LYS A 207 0.73 8.92 33.99
#